data_AF-A0A9D8L0T7-F1
#
_entry.id   AF-A0A9D8L0T7-F1
#
_cell.length_a   1.000
_cell.length_b   1.000
_cell.length_c   1.000
_cell.angle_alpha   90.00
_cell.angle_beta   90.00
_cell.angle_gamma   90.00
#
_symmetry.space_group_name_H-M   'P 1'
#
loop_
_entity.id
_entity.type
_entity.pdbx_description
1 polymer ?
#
loop_
_entity_poly.entity_id
_entity_poly.type
_entity_poly.pdbx_seq_one_letter_code
_entity_poly.pdbx_strand_id
1 'polypeptide(L)'
;MKKRFAEDPGRAARLSRQMGDLFLDFSKNLVDDEAIRLLLSLAEAADVEKHRAAMFSGEAINKTENRPVLHVALRAAPDEVYRAEGKNVVPEVQAVLGRMIDFANGIRNGTLPGTGGKITDVINIGIGGSDLGPRMATHALAPYHDGPRVHYVSNVDGADIRDTLKNLDPKTTLV
;
A
#
# COMPACT_ATOMS: atom_id res chain seq x y z
N MET A 1 -13.51 -8.10 30.13
CA MET A 1 -14.23 -7.30 29.11
C MET A 1 -15.67 -6.96 29.50
N LYS A 2 -16.56 -7.96 29.71
CA LYS A 2 -17.99 -7.72 30.06
C LYS A 2 -18.19 -6.72 31.23
N LYS A 3 -17.47 -6.92 32.34
CA LYS A 3 -17.50 -6.02 33.50
C LYS A 3 -17.20 -4.56 33.14
N ARG A 4 -16.18 -4.30 32.33
CA ARG A 4 -15.78 -2.94 31.91
C ARG A 4 -16.85 -2.23 31.06
N PHE A 5 -17.63 -2.97 30.28
CA PHE A 5 -18.78 -2.39 29.55
C PHE A 5 -20.00 -2.20 30.45
N ALA A 6 -20.18 -3.04 31.46
CA ALA A 6 -21.24 -2.86 32.45
C ALA A 6 -20.99 -1.64 33.34
N GLU A 7 -19.72 -1.38 33.69
CA GLU A 7 -19.30 -0.25 34.53
C GLU A 7 -19.17 1.07 33.77
N ASP A 8 -18.88 1.02 32.47
CA ASP A 8 -18.80 2.20 31.59
C ASP A 8 -19.67 1.97 30.33
N PRO A 9 -20.98 2.31 30.38
CA PRO A 9 -21.87 2.21 29.22
C PRO A 9 -21.41 3.08 28.03
N GLY A 10 -20.63 4.15 28.27
CA GLY A 10 -20.08 5.05 27.27
C GLY A 10 -18.77 4.57 26.64
N ARG A 11 -18.24 3.42 27.08
CA ARG A 11 -16.91 2.92 26.70
C ARG A 11 -16.68 2.84 25.20
N ALA A 12 -17.66 2.33 24.44
CA ALA A 12 -17.53 2.14 22.99
C ALA A 12 -17.34 3.49 22.27
N ALA A 13 -18.17 4.48 22.61
CA ALA A 13 -18.08 5.81 22.03
C ALA A 13 -16.75 6.50 22.38
N ARG A 14 -16.29 6.37 23.64
CA ARG A 14 -15.06 6.99 24.12
C ARG A 14 -13.78 6.36 23.53
N LEU A 15 -13.79 5.03 23.35
CA LEU A 15 -12.67 4.24 22.83
C LEU A 15 -12.89 3.83 21.37
N SER A 16 -13.45 4.73 20.58
CA SER A 16 -13.51 4.61 19.13
C SER A 16 -13.14 5.93 18.45
N ARG A 17 -12.72 5.87 17.19
CA ARG A 17 -12.44 7.04 16.35
C ARG A 17 -13.05 6.84 14.97
N GLN A 18 -13.59 7.91 14.40
CA GLN A 18 -14.11 7.95 13.05
C GLN A 18 -13.27 8.92 12.23
N MET A 19 -12.90 8.52 11.01
CA MET A 19 -12.27 9.39 10.02
C MET A 19 -12.84 9.07 8.65
N GLY A 20 -13.65 9.96 8.07
CA GLY A 20 -14.40 9.66 6.85
C GLY A 20 -15.26 8.40 7.07
N ASP A 21 -15.09 7.39 6.22
CA ASP A 21 -15.77 6.10 6.32
C ASP A 21 -15.03 5.06 7.21
N LEU A 22 -13.83 5.38 7.70
CA LEU A 22 -13.07 4.48 8.57
C LEU A 22 -13.51 4.63 10.04
N PHE A 23 -14.08 3.55 10.58
CA PHE A 23 -14.38 3.43 12.01
C PHE A 23 -13.39 2.49 12.70
N LEU A 24 -12.66 3.01 13.68
CA LEU A 24 -11.75 2.25 14.52
C LEU A 24 -12.34 2.09 15.92
N ASP A 25 -12.81 0.89 16.25
CA ASP A 25 -13.25 0.51 17.61
C ASP A 25 -12.14 -0.25 18.33
N PHE A 26 -11.55 0.38 19.34
CA PHE A 26 -10.56 -0.25 20.22
C PHE A 26 -11.10 -0.47 21.65
N SER A 27 -12.40 -0.31 21.87
CA SER A 27 -13.05 -0.44 23.17
C SER A 27 -12.97 -1.84 23.78
N LYS A 28 -12.81 -2.87 22.94
CA LYS A 28 -12.71 -4.28 23.34
C LYS A 28 -11.29 -4.71 23.75
N ASN A 29 -10.33 -3.77 23.74
CA ASN A 29 -9.01 -4.00 24.30
C ASN A 29 -9.04 -3.96 25.84
N LEU A 30 -8.09 -4.66 26.47
CA LEU A 30 -7.93 -4.72 27.92
C LEU A 30 -7.23 -3.47 28.47
N VAL A 31 -7.82 -2.31 28.22
CA VAL A 31 -7.29 -0.98 28.58
C VAL A 31 -8.33 -0.19 29.37
N ASP A 32 -7.91 0.49 30.42
CA ASP A 32 -8.70 1.50 31.14
C ASP A 32 -8.08 2.87 30.90
N ASP A 33 -8.64 3.89 31.54
CA ASP A 33 -8.28 5.28 31.31
C ASP A 33 -6.83 5.54 31.72
N GLU A 34 -6.40 4.90 32.80
CA GLU A 34 -5.03 4.97 33.26
C GLU A 34 -4.07 4.27 32.29
N ALA A 35 -4.42 3.07 31.81
CA ALA A 35 -3.62 2.39 30.80
C ALA A 35 -3.48 3.21 29.50
N ILE A 36 -4.57 3.81 29.02
CA ILE A 36 -4.54 4.69 27.84
C ILE A 36 -3.64 5.90 28.10
N ARG A 37 -3.80 6.57 29.25
CA ARG A 37 -2.96 7.71 29.64
C ARG A 37 -1.48 7.33 29.66
N LEU A 38 -1.12 6.21 30.28
CA LEU A 38 0.25 5.72 30.36
C LEU A 38 0.81 5.33 28.98
N LEU A 39 0.02 4.72 28.11
CA LEU A 39 0.43 4.38 26.74
C LEU A 39 0.70 5.64 25.90
N LEU A 40 -0.11 6.69 26.07
CA LEU A 40 0.11 7.97 25.41
C LEU A 40 1.35 8.68 25.97
N SER A 41 1.54 8.71 27.30
CA SER A 41 2.76 9.23 27.92
C SER A 41 4.01 8.46 27.48
N LEU A 42 3.90 7.15 27.24
CA LEU A 42 5.00 6.37 26.68
C LEU A 42 5.32 6.79 25.23
N ALA A 43 4.30 7.03 24.40
CA ALA A 43 4.49 7.50 23.03
C ALA A 43 5.15 8.91 22.99
N GLU A 44 4.76 9.79 23.91
CA GLU A 44 5.40 11.09 24.11
C GLU A 44 6.86 10.95 24.54
N ALA A 45 7.13 10.14 25.57
CA ALA A 45 8.48 9.88 26.07
C ALA A 45 9.39 9.20 25.03
N ALA A 46 8.81 8.43 24.11
CA ALA A 46 9.51 7.79 22.99
C ALA A 46 9.65 8.70 21.75
N ASP A 47 9.26 9.98 21.84
CA ASP A 47 9.38 10.97 20.76
C ASP A 47 8.67 10.53 19.47
N VAL A 48 7.55 9.79 19.56
CA VAL A 48 6.87 9.22 18.36
C VAL A 48 6.52 10.30 17.34
N GLU A 49 6.03 11.46 17.78
CA GLU A 49 5.68 12.57 16.89
C GLU A 49 6.90 13.17 16.19
N LYS A 50 8.04 13.25 16.88
CA LYS A 50 9.31 13.73 16.32
C LYS A 50 9.83 12.76 15.26
N HIS A 51 9.77 11.46 15.53
CA HIS A 51 10.15 10.43 14.53
C HIS A 51 9.22 10.45 13.31
N ARG A 52 7.91 10.65 13.53
CA ARG A 52 6.95 10.88 12.44
C ARG A 52 7.34 12.13 11.63
N ALA A 53 7.62 13.26 12.28
CA ALA A 53 8.02 14.49 11.59
C ALA A 53 9.30 14.30 10.76
N ALA A 54 10.30 13.59 11.30
CA ALA A 54 11.54 13.24 10.59
C ALA A 54 11.29 12.36 9.35
N MET A 55 10.36 11.40 9.45
CA MET A 55 9.95 10.59 8.29
C MET A 55 9.31 11.45 7.20
N PHE A 56 8.34 12.30 7.58
CA PHE A 56 7.60 13.14 6.64
C PHE A 56 8.46 14.25 6.02
N SER A 57 9.48 14.75 6.73
CA SER A 57 10.42 15.74 6.20
C SER A 57 11.46 15.13 5.23
N GLY A 58 11.58 13.81 5.21
CA GLY A 58 12.54 13.08 4.37
C GLY A 58 13.96 13.03 4.94
N GLU A 59 14.10 13.18 6.27
CA GLU A 59 15.35 12.87 6.95
C GLU A 59 15.76 11.41 6.70
N ALA A 60 17.07 11.14 6.66
CA ALA A 60 17.63 9.81 6.47
C ALA A 60 17.49 8.92 7.73
N ILE A 61 16.24 8.63 8.12
CA ILE A 61 15.93 7.88 9.33
C ILE A 61 16.27 6.38 9.23
N ASN A 62 16.40 5.84 8.02
CA ASN A 62 17.03 4.53 7.81
C ASN A 62 18.54 4.70 7.91
N LYS A 63 19.04 4.66 9.15
CA LYS A 63 20.44 4.98 9.48
C LYS A 63 21.44 3.98 8.93
N THR A 64 21.09 2.70 8.83
CA THR A 64 22.01 1.65 8.38
C THR A 64 22.31 1.76 6.89
N GLU A 65 21.35 2.25 6.10
CA GLU A 65 21.54 2.48 4.66
C GLU A 65 21.72 3.96 4.30
N ASN A 66 21.63 4.85 5.29
CA ASN A 66 21.64 6.30 5.13
C ASN A 66 20.60 6.80 4.10
N ARG A 67 19.33 6.39 4.28
CA ARG A 67 18.24 6.66 3.33
C ARG A 67 17.00 7.32 3.96
N PRO A 68 16.32 8.23 3.25
CA PRO A 68 14.96 8.65 3.59
C PRO A 68 13.95 7.51 3.50
N VAL A 69 12.86 7.60 4.27
CA VAL A 69 11.73 6.66 4.21
C VAL A 69 10.47 7.40 3.79
N LEU A 70 10.21 7.47 2.48
CA LEU A 70 9.25 8.41 1.89
C LEU A 70 8.11 7.74 1.09
N HIS A 71 7.65 6.57 1.53
CA HIS A 71 6.49 5.90 0.92
C HIS A 71 5.18 6.74 1.02
N VAL A 72 5.12 7.74 1.90
CA VAL A 72 4.03 8.73 1.96
C VAL A 72 4.03 9.67 0.75
N ALA A 73 5.20 10.01 0.20
CA ALA A 73 5.32 10.89 -0.96
C ALA A 73 4.75 10.26 -2.25
N LEU A 74 4.70 8.92 -2.33
CA LEU A 74 4.16 8.17 -3.47
C LEU A 74 2.63 8.33 -3.66
N ARG A 75 1.96 8.91 -2.66
CA ARG A 75 0.51 9.10 -2.59
C ARG A 75 0.13 10.53 -2.23
N ALA A 76 1.09 11.43 -2.37
CA ALA A 76 0.92 12.86 -2.16
C ALA A 76 0.08 13.49 -3.27
N ALA A 77 -0.67 14.54 -2.93
CA ALA A 77 -1.31 15.40 -3.91
C ALA A 77 -0.24 16.13 -4.76
N PRO A 78 -0.56 16.54 -6.01
CA PRO A 78 0.42 17.16 -6.91
C PRO A 78 1.05 18.46 -6.39
N ASP A 79 0.36 19.17 -5.49
CA ASP A 79 0.78 20.44 -4.88
C ASP A 79 1.52 20.28 -3.55
N GLU A 80 1.57 19.06 -2.99
CA GLU A 80 2.35 18.77 -1.80
C GLU A 80 3.86 18.78 -2.09
N VAL A 81 4.66 18.94 -1.03
CA VAL A 81 6.12 18.99 -1.12
C VAL A 81 6.72 17.98 -0.15
N TYR A 82 7.39 16.98 -0.71
CA TYR A 82 8.20 16.00 0.02
C TYR A 82 9.62 16.06 -0.51
N ARG A 83 10.61 16.16 0.38
CA ARG A 83 12.01 16.33 -0.05
C ARG A 83 12.83 15.10 0.28
N ALA A 84 13.51 14.55 -0.71
CA ALA A 84 14.61 13.61 -0.50
C ALA A 84 15.90 14.33 -0.87
N GLU A 85 16.89 14.35 0.04
CA GLU A 85 18.18 15.01 -0.19
C GLU A 85 18.02 16.48 -0.66
N GLY A 86 17.05 17.19 -0.09
CA GLY A 86 16.75 18.59 -0.40
C GLY A 86 15.92 18.83 -1.68
N LYS A 87 15.69 17.81 -2.52
CA LYS A 87 14.93 17.93 -3.78
C LYS A 87 13.47 17.51 -3.60
N ASN A 88 12.53 18.30 -4.11
CA ASN A 88 11.12 17.89 -4.12
C ASN A 88 10.93 16.70 -5.07
N VAL A 89 10.42 15.58 -4.56
CA VAL A 89 10.23 14.34 -5.34
C VAL A 89 8.83 14.20 -5.94
N VAL A 90 7.86 15.02 -5.50
CA VAL A 90 6.46 14.90 -5.94
C VAL A 90 6.30 15.02 -7.47
N PRO A 91 6.98 15.94 -8.18
CA PRO A 91 6.86 16.01 -9.64
C PRO A 91 7.29 14.72 -10.36
N GLU A 92 8.33 14.05 -9.88
CA GLU A 92 8.81 12.79 -10.45
C GLU A 92 7.82 11.65 -10.18
N VAL A 93 7.27 11.58 -8.96
CA VAL A 93 6.21 10.63 -8.59
C VAL A 93 5.01 10.80 -9.53
N GLN A 94 4.52 12.03 -9.74
CA GLN A 94 3.39 12.30 -10.61
C GLN A 94 3.68 11.95 -12.08
N ALA A 95 4.91 12.21 -12.55
CA ALA A 95 5.33 11.83 -13.90
C ALA A 95 5.30 10.31 -14.12
N VAL A 96 5.78 9.52 -13.15
CA VAL A 96 5.74 8.05 -13.22
C VAL A 96 4.30 7.55 -13.12
N LEU A 97 3.49 8.10 -12.22
CA LEU A 97 2.07 7.75 -12.08
C LEU A 97 1.31 7.99 -13.40
N GLY A 98 1.53 9.13 -14.05
CA GLY A 98 0.94 9.43 -15.37
C GLY A 98 1.33 8.39 -16.42
N ARG A 99 2.62 8.06 -16.51
CA ARG A 99 3.11 7.02 -17.44
C ARG A 99 2.49 5.64 -17.16
N MET A 100 2.33 5.27 -15.89
CA MET A 100 1.69 4.01 -15.50
C MET A 100 0.21 3.98 -15.91
N ILE A 101 -0.51 5.09 -15.72
CA ILE A 101 -1.91 5.22 -16.11
C ILE A 101 -2.06 5.11 -17.63
N ASP A 102 -1.26 5.83 -18.39
CA ASP A 102 -1.30 5.80 -19.87
C ASP A 102 -1.01 4.40 -20.40
N PHE A 103 0.01 3.74 -19.84
CA PHE A 103 0.35 2.37 -20.20
C PHE A 103 -0.78 1.40 -19.87
N ALA A 104 -1.30 1.41 -18.64
CA ALA A 104 -2.39 0.54 -18.21
C ALA A 104 -3.66 0.75 -19.05
N ASN A 105 -3.99 2.00 -19.39
CA ASN A 105 -5.10 2.32 -20.28
C ASN A 105 -4.87 1.76 -21.69
N GLY A 106 -3.68 1.93 -22.25
CA GLY A 106 -3.33 1.40 -23.57
C GLY A 106 -3.43 -0.13 -23.66
N ILE A 107 -3.02 -0.83 -22.60
CA ILE A 107 -3.20 -2.28 -22.47
C ILE A 107 -4.69 -2.63 -22.40
N ARG A 108 -5.46 -1.95 -21.53
CA ARG A 108 -6.89 -2.22 -21.31
C ARG A 108 -7.78 -1.92 -22.50
N ASN A 109 -7.52 -0.86 -23.24
CA ASN A 109 -8.31 -0.46 -24.42
C ASN A 109 -7.79 -1.10 -25.73
N GLY A 110 -6.59 -1.68 -25.71
CA GLY A 110 -5.98 -2.34 -26.87
C GLY A 110 -5.24 -1.42 -27.82
N THR A 111 -5.00 -0.15 -27.47
CA THR A 111 -4.14 0.74 -28.26
C THR A 111 -2.65 0.40 -28.13
N LEU A 112 -2.28 -0.37 -27.11
CA LEU A 112 -0.98 -1.02 -26.97
C LEU A 112 -1.15 -2.55 -27.10
N PRO A 113 -1.27 -3.08 -28.33
CA PRO A 113 -1.45 -4.50 -28.56
C PRO A 113 -0.12 -5.27 -28.45
N GLY A 114 -0.22 -6.55 -28.12
CA GLY A 114 0.83 -7.54 -28.36
C GLY A 114 0.85 -7.99 -29.83
N THR A 115 1.70 -8.96 -30.14
CA THR A 115 1.86 -9.49 -31.51
C THR A 115 0.61 -10.21 -32.03
N GLY A 116 -0.29 -10.64 -31.13
CA GLY A 116 -1.59 -11.26 -31.44
C GLY A 116 -2.78 -10.33 -31.28
N GLY A 117 -2.57 -9.03 -31.06
CA GLY A 117 -3.63 -8.07 -30.81
C GLY A 117 -3.75 -7.70 -29.34
N LYS A 118 -4.98 -7.46 -28.87
CA LYS A 118 -5.23 -6.96 -27.51
C LYS A 118 -4.69 -7.92 -26.45
N ILE A 119 -3.97 -7.39 -25.46
CA ILE A 119 -3.46 -8.16 -24.32
C ILE A 119 -4.62 -8.68 -23.48
N THR A 120 -4.60 -9.97 -23.17
CA THR A 120 -5.61 -10.69 -22.37
C THR A 120 -5.12 -11.09 -21.00
N ASP A 121 -3.79 -11.19 -20.84
CA ASP A 121 -3.13 -11.70 -19.63
C ASP A 121 -1.89 -10.85 -19.30
N VAL A 122 -1.66 -10.59 -18.02
CA VAL A 122 -0.48 -9.90 -17.49
C VAL A 122 0.16 -10.77 -16.42
N ILE A 123 1.45 -11.04 -16.50
CA ILE A 123 2.20 -11.82 -15.52
C ILE A 123 3.14 -10.89 -14.76
N ASN A 124 2.87 -10.63 -13.48
CA ASN A 124 3.82 -9.95 -12.62
C ASN A 124 4.86 -10.95 -12.10
N ILE A 125 6.14 -10.70 -12.36
CA ILE A 125 7.26 -11.49 -11.84
C ILE A 125 7.97 -10.71 -10.74
N GLY A 126 7.91 -11.18 -9.50
CA GLY A 126 8.54 -10.51 -8.37
C GLY A 126 8.47 -11.32 -7.09
N ILE A 127 9.29 -10.98 -6.10
CA ILE A 127 9.32 -11.67 -4.80
C ILE A 127 9.16 -10.67 -3.65
N GLY A 128 8.59 -11.12 -2.53
CA GLY A 128 8.43 -10.30 -1.34
C GLY A 128 7.58 -9.07 -1.59
N GLY A 129 8.16 -7.88 -1.42
CA GLY A 129 7.46 -6.61 -1.64
C GLY A 129 6.94 -6.42 -3.07
N SER A 130 7.58 -7.04 -4.06
CA SER A 130 7.20 -6.94 -5.48
C SER A 130 6.13 -7.97 -5.91
N ASP A 131 5.64 -8.81 -5.01
CA ASP A 131 4.54 -9.76 -5.26
C ASP A 131 3.38 -9.56 -4.28
N LEU A 132 3.64 -9.55 -2.97
CA LEU A 132 2.60 -9.56 -1.94
C LEU A 132 1.65 -8.36 -2.04
N GLY A 133 2.20 -7.17 -2.26
CA GLY A 133 1.43 -5.94 -2.41
C GLY A 133 0.50 -5.98 -3.63
N PRO A 134 1.05 -6.15 -4.85
CA PRO A 134 0.25 -6.31 -6.06
C PRO A 134 -0.81 -7.41 -5.97
N ARG A 135 -0.45 -8.60 -5.49
CA ARG A 135 -1.35 -9.76 -5.36
C ARG A 135 -2.48 -9.50 -4.37
N MET A 136 -2.19 -8.90 -3.22
CA MET A 136 -3.20 -8.55 -2.23
C MET A 136 -4.17 -7.48 -2.76
N ALA A 137 -3.64 -6.42 -3.39
CA ALA A 137 -4.45 -5.31 -3.87
C ALA A 137 -5.41 -5.73 -5.00
N THR A 138 -4.94 -6.52 -5.98
CA THR A 138 -5.80 -7.01 -7.07
C THR A 138 -6.85 -7.99 -6.58
N HIS A 139 -6.54 -8.82 -5.58
CA HIS A 139 -7.52 -9.71 -4.97
C HIS A 139 -8.59 -8.95 -4.18
N ALA A 140 -8.20 -7.98 -3.36
CA ALA A 140 -9.12 -7.16 -2.57
C ALA A 140 -10.04 -6.29 -3.45
N LEU A 141 -9.56 -5.86 -4.61
CA LEU A 141 -10.29 -5.02 -5.57
C LEU A 141 -10.86 -5.82 -6.76
N ALA A 142 -10.94 -7.15 -6.66
CA ALA A 142 -11.47 -8.00 -7.73
C ALA A 142 -12.85 -7.56 -8.29
N PRO A 143 -13.80 -7.04 -7.49
CA PRO A 143 -15.07 -6.52 -8.03
C PRO A 143 -14.94 -5.34 -9.01
N TYR A 144 -13.81 -4.63 -8.99
CA TYR A 144 -13.53 -3.48 -9.86
C TYR A 144 -12.65 -3.85 -11.07
N HIS A 145 -12.29 -5.12 -11.20
CA HIS A 145 -11.41 -5.59 -12.27
C HIS A 145 -12.15 -5.72 -13.60
N ASP A 146 -11.62 -5.10 -14.66
CA ASP A 146 -12.19 -5.12 -16.01
C ASP A 146 -11.22 -5.65 -17.08
N GLY A 147 -10.22 -6.40 -16.62
CA GLY A 147 -9.19 -7.03 -17.45
C GLY A 147 -7.98 -6.14 -17.72
N PRO A 148 -6.90 -6.69 -18.31
CA PRO A 148 -6.63 -8.12 -18.58
C PRO A 148 -6.52 -8.97 -17.31
N ARG A 149 -6.56 -10.30 -17.43
CA ARG A 149 -6.34 -11.23 -16.31
C ARG A 149 -4.93 -11.06 -15.76
N VAL A 150 -4.77 -11.06 -14.44
CA VAL A 150 -3.48 -10.85 -13.79
C VAL A 150 -3.01 -12.13 -13.12
N HIS A 151 -1.76 -12.49 -13.39
CA HIS A 151 -1.06 -13.67 -12.88
C HIS A 151 0.19 -13.23 -12.11
N TYR A 152 0.66 -14.08 -11.20
CA TYR A 152 1.76 -13.75 -10.31
C TYR A 152 2.71 -14.92 -10.17
N VAL A 153 3.98 -14.67 -10.52
CA VAL A 153 5.08 -15.63 -10.40
C VAL A 153 6.10 -15.05 -9.43
N SER A 154 6.44 -15.81 -8.40
CA SER A 154 7.27 -15.30 -7.30
C SER A 154 8.32 -16.27 -6.80
N ASN A 155 8.09 -17.57 -6.97
CA ASN A 155 9.00 -18.59 -6.49
C ASN A 155 10.09 -18.86 -7.53
N VAL A 156 11.30 -19.15 -7.06
CA VAL A 156 12.42 -19.57 -7.91
C VAL A 156 12.23 -21.01 -8.43
N ASP A 157 11.36 -21.80 -7.77
CA ASP A 157 10.94 -23.10 -8.28
C ASP A 157 10.27 -22.94 -9.65
N GLY A 158 10.87 -23.56 -10.66
CA GLY A 158 10.39 -23.53 -12.04
C GLY A 158 8.98 -24.09 -12.23
N ALA A 159 8.43 -24.78 -11.24
CA ALA A 159 7.01 -25.16 -11.23
C ALA A 159 6.07 -23.94 -11.28
N ASP A 160 6.39 -22.85 -10.56
CA ASP A 160 5.52 -21.67 -10.45
C ASP A 160 5.28 -21.01 -11.82
N ILE A 161 6.37 -20.72 -12.54
CA ILE A 161 6.29 -20.16 -13.89
C ILE A 161 5.70 -21.16 -14.89
N ARG A 162 6.08 -22.44 -14.84
CA ARG A 162 5.60 -23.46 -15.79
C ARG A 162 4.09 -23.64 -15.68
N ASP A 163 3.57 -23.71 -14.46
CA ASP A 163 2.16 -23.95 -14.21
C ASP A 163 1.34 -22.69 -14.56
N THR A 164 1.88 -21.50 -14.29
CA THR A 164 1.28 -20.21 -14.71
C THR A 164 1.16 -20.11 -16.24
N LEU A 165 2.22 -20.47 -16.98
CA LEU A 165 2.26 -20.35 -18.43
C LEU A 165 1.38 -21.36 -19.19
N LYS A 166 0.93 -22.44 -18.52
CA LYS A 166 0.33 -23.62 -19.17
C LYS A 166 -0.84 -23.33 -20.11
N ASN A 167 -1.64 -22.30 -19.82
CA ASN A 167 -2.85 -21.96 -20.57
C ASN A 167 -2.81 -20.54 -21.18
N LEU A 168 -1.64 -19.92 -21.27
CA LEU A 168 -1.47 -18.55 -21.75
C LEU A 168 -1.00 -18.53 -23.21
N ASP A 169 -1.50 -17.57 -23.99
CA ASP A 169 -1.02 -17.32 -25.36
C ASP A 169 0.10 -16.27 -25.32
N PRO A 170 1.34 -16.60 -25.73
CA PRO A 170 2.45 -15.64 -25.74
C PRO A 170 2.18 -14.42 -26.63
N LYS A 171 1.26 -14.50 -27.59
CA LYS A 171 0.92 -13.38 -28.47
C LYS A 171 0.02 -12.34 -27.82
N THR A 172 -0.70 -12.69 -26.76
CA THR A 172 -1.63 -11.81 -26.02
C THR A 172 -1.30 -11.71 -24.53
N THR A 173 -0.11 -12.15 -24.12
CA THR A 173 0.37 -12.09 -22.72
C THR A 173 1.47 -11.03 -22.57
N LEU A 174 1.30 -10.14 -21.60
CA LEU A 174 2.33 -9.21 -21.14
C LEU A 174 3.03 -9.77 -19.90
N VAL A 175 4.33 -9.57 -19.79
CA VAL A 175 5.16 -9.87 -18.61
C VAL A 175 5.76 -8.58 -18.09
#